data_AF-A0A1Z8B0J6-F1
#
_entry.id   AF-A0A1Z8B0J6-F1
#
_cell.length_a   1.000
_cell.length_b   1.000
_cell.length_c   1.000
_cell.angle_alpha   90.00
_cell.angle_beta   90.00
_cell.angle_gamma   90.00
#
_symmetry.space_group_name_H-M   'P 1'
#
loop_
_entity.id
_entity.type
_entity.pdbx_description
1 polymer ?
#
loop_
_entity_poly.entity_id
_entity_poly.type
_entity_poly.pdbx_seq_one_letter_code
_entity_poly.pdbx_strand_id
1 'polypeptide(L)'
;MKKITQILLILIIFVSCQTEKTSVKNDIAPVTSAMMETAVIYEANIRQYSPEGTFNAFTKDIPQLKELGVKVIWMMPIFPISET
;
A
#
# COMPACT_ATOMS: atom_id res chain seq x y z
N MET A 1 -3.59 47.78 -7.90
CA MET A 1 -2.62 46.69 -7.64
C MET A 1 -3.07 45.76 -6.51
N LYS A 2 -3.39 46.24 -5.30
CA LYS A 2 -3.86 45.41 -4.17
C LYS A 2 -5.06 44.48 -4.48
N LYS A 3 -6.04 44.95 -5.27
CA LYS A 3 -7.20 44.13 -5.68
C LYS A 3 -6.83 42.99 -6.62
N ILE A 4 -5.85 43.18 -7.49
CA ILE A 4 -5.34 42.13 -8.40
C ILE A 4 -4.55 41.09 -7.59
N THR A 5 -3.76 41.54 -6.61
CA THR A 5 -3.04 40.65 -5.69
C THR A 5 -4.00 39.82 -4.83
N GLN A 6 -5.14 40.37 -4.41
CA GLN A 6 -6.17 39.64 -3.66
C GLN A 6 -6.91 38.60 -4.51
N ILE A 7 -7.19 38.90 -5.79
CA ILE A 7 -7.82 37.94 -6.71
C ILE A 7 -6.89 36.76 -7.01
N LEU A 8 -5.59 37.02 -7.19
CA LEU A 8 -4.60 35.97 -7.44
C LEU A 8 -4.43 35.04 -6.23
N LEU A 9 -4.51 35.58 -5.01
CA LEU A 9 -4.42 34.79 -3.77
C LEU A 9 -5.65 33.89 -3.57
N ILE A 10 -6.84 34.34 -3.97
CA ILE A 10 -8.08 33.54 -3.91
C ILE A 10 -8.04 32.39 -4.93
N LEU A 11 -7.48 32.62 -6.12
CA LEU A 11 -7.39 31.59 -7.17
C LEU A 11 -6.47 30.42 -6.76
N ILE A 12 -5.40 30.69 -6.02
CA ILE A 12 -4.47 29.66 -5.52
C ILE A 12 -5.12 28.74 -4.49
N ILE A 13 -6.06 29.26 -3.68
CA ILE A 13 -6.77 28.48 -2.66
C ILE A 13 -7.74 27.48 -3.30
N PHE A 14 -8.37 27.82 -4.43
CA PHE A 14 -9.30 26.92 -5.13
C PHE A 14 -8.62 25.72 -5.83
N VAL A 15 -7.34 25.83 -6.20
CA VAL A 15 -6.61 24.75 -6.90
C VAL A 15 -6.16 23.64 -5.94
N SER A 16 -6.13 23.88 -4.62
CA SER A 16 -5.61 22.92 -3.64
C SER A 16 -6.60 21.82 -3.22
N CYS A 17 -7.83 21.79 -3.77
CA CYS A 17 -8.85 20.82 -3.37
C CYS A 17 -9.28 19.94 -4.55
N GLN A 18 -8.38 19.06 -4.99
CA GLN A 18 -8.75 17.83 -5.68
C GLN A 18 -8.07 16.65 -5.00
N THR A 19 -8.57 16.31 -3.81
CA THR A 19 -8.27 15.03 -3.18
C THR A 19 -9.34 14.05 -3.65
N GLU A 20 -9.03 13.23 -4.65
CA GLU A 20 -9.85 12.06 -4.98
C GLU A 20 -9.89 11.14 -3.76
N LYS A 21 -11.05 11.05 -3.12
CA LYS A 21 -11.33 10.01 -2.14
C LYS A 21 -11.56 8.71 -2.90
N THR A 22 -10.52 7.93 -3.13
CA THR A 22 -10.67 6.55 -3.59
C THR A 22 -11.44 5.77 -2.51
N SER A 23 -12.74 5.55 -2.74
CA SER A 23 -13.54 4.64 -1.93
C SER A 23 -13.06 3.23 -2.23
N VAL A 24 -12.23 2.68 -1.34
CA VAL A 24 -11.89 1.26 -1.35
C VAL A 24 -13.19 0.50 -1.16
N LYS A 25 -13.71 -0.12 -2.23
CA LYS A 25 -14.82 -1.06 -2.13
C LYS A 25 -14.32 -2.27 -1.34
N ASN A 26 -14.91 -2.50 -0.18
CA ASN A 26 -14.57 -3.61 0.72
C ASN A 26 -15.15 -4.95 0.22
N ASP A 27 -15.00 -5.26 -1.06
CA ASP A 27 -15.47 -6.53 -1.65
C ASP A 27 -14.37 -7.62 -1.53
N ILE A 28 -13.77 -7.73 -0.35
CA ILE A 28 -12.78 -8.78 -0.07
C ILE A 28 -13.53 -9.98 0.48
N ALA A 29 -13.38 -11.14 -0.18
CA ALA A 29 -13.96 -12.38 0.31
C ALA A 29 -13.48 -12.70 1.74
N PRO A 30 -14.36 -13.18 2.63
CA PRO A 30 -13.96 -13.50 4.00
C PRO A 30 -12.97 -14.68 4.03
N VAL A 31 -12.10 -14.67 5.04
CA VAL A 31 -11.23 -15.82 5.35
C VAL A 31 -12.11 -16.96 5.88
N THR A 32 -12.04 -18.13 5.25
CA THR A 32 -12.81 -19.32 5.63
C THR A 32 -11.89 -20.50 5.96
N SER A 33 -12.38 -21.48 6.74
CA SER A 33 -11.61 -22.70 7.05
C SER A 33 -11.19 -23.46 5.79
N ALA A 34 -12.10 -23.60 4.82
CA ALA A 34 -11.81 -24.24 3.53
C ALA A 34 -10.69 -23.54 2.75
N MET A 35 -10.60 -22.20 2.81
CA MET A 35 -9.48 -21.46 2.22
C MET A 35 -8.17 -21.76 2.95
N MET A 36 -8.19 -21.81 4.28
CA MET A 36 -6.99 -22.05 5.10
C MET A 36 -6.46 -23.47 4.95
N GLU A 37 -7.32 -24.47 4.78
CA GLU A 37 -6.94 -25.87 4.56
C GLU A 37 -6.02 -26.08 3.33
N THR A 38 -6.11 -25.20 2.34
CA THR A 38 -5.38 -25.31 1.06
C THR A 38 -4.55 -24.07 0.74
N ALA A 39 -4.38 -23.17 1.70
CA ALA A 39 -3.72 -21.89 1.48
C ALA A 39 -2.22 -22.06 1.17
N VAL A 40 -1.78 -21.46 0.06
CA VAL A 40 -0.35 -21.23 -0.19
C VAL A 40 0.09 -20.01 0.60
N ILE A 41 1.09 -20.20 1.47
CA ILE A 41 1.69 -19.17 2.30
C ILE A 41 3.03 -18.75 1.69
N TYR A 42 3.20 -17.47 1.43
CA TYR A 42 4.45 -16.89 0.94
C TYR A 42 5.13 -16.12 2.06
N GLU A 43 6.28 -16.61 2.51
CA GLU A 43 7.10 -15.94 3.51
C GLU A 43 7.98 -14.85 2.87
N ALA A 44 7.84 -13.61 3.33
CA ALA A 44 8.51 -12.45 2.77
C ALA A 44 9.43 -11.78 3.80
N ASN A 45 10.71 -11.66 3.45
CA ASN A 45 11.67 -10.82 4.17
C ASN A 45 11.85 -9.48 3.45
N ILE A 46 11.05 -8.49 3.84
CA ILE A 46 10.96 -7.18 3.17
C ILE A 46 12.33 -6.49 3.04
N ARG A 47 13.19 -6.59 4.06
CA ARG A 47 14.52 -5.95 4.05
C ARG A 47 15.46 -6.52 2.99
N GLN A 48 15.29 -7.79 2.63
CA GLN A 48 16.16 -8.49 1.69
C GLN A 48 15.47 -8.78 0.35
N TYR A 49 14.17 -8.49 0.23
CA TYR A 49 13.39 -8.76 -0.96
C TYR A 49 13.83 -7.94 -2.18
N SER A 50 14.23 -6.69 -1.94
CA SER A 50 14.62 -5.72 -2.97
C SER A 50 15.82 -4.90 -2.50
N PRO A 51 16.59 -4.28 -3.41
CA PRO A 51 17.66 -3.36 -3.05
C PRO A 51 17.18 -2.21 -2.15
N GLU A 52 15.95 -1.73 -2.35
CA GLU A 52 15.36 -0.67 -1.53
C GLU A 52 14.95 -1.17 -0.14
N GLY A 53 14.66 -2.47 0.02
CA GLY A 53 14.23 -3.04 1.29
C GLY A 53 12.90 -2.49 1.82
N THR A 54 12.01 -1.99 0.94
CA THR A 54 10.77 -1.30 1.33
C THR A 54 9.50 -2.09 1.01
N PHE A 55 8.43 -1.81 1.76
CA PHE A 55 7.09 -2.34 1.46
C PHE A 55 6.61 -1.90 0.08
N ASN A 56 6.86 -0.66 -0.35
CA ASN A 56 6.43 -0.16 -1.66
C ASN A 56 7.10 -0.90 -2.83
N ALA A 57 8.32 -1.39 -2.64
CA ALA A 57 8.96 -2.25 -3.64
C ALA A 57 8.27 -3.61 -3.68
N PHE A 58 8.01 -4.22 -2.51
CA PHE A 58 7.33 -5.52 -2.41
C PHE A 58 5.89 -5.50 -2.94
N THR A 59 5.12 -4.42 -2.71
CA THR A 59 3.70 -4.35 -3.11
C THR A 59 3.47 -4.43 -4.62
N LYS A 60 4.49 -4.10 -5.42
CA LYS A 60 4.45 -4.21 -6.89
C LYS A 60 4.24 -5.64 -7.36
N ASP A 61 4.67 -6.63 -6.57
CA ASP A 61 4.63 -8.04 -6.95
C ASP A 61 3.43 -8.79 -6.35
N ILE A 62 2.65 -8.14 -5.47
CA ILE A 62 1.41 -8.72 -4.91
C ILE A 62 0.43 -9.21 -6.00
N PRO A 63 0.22 -8.50 -7.13
CA PRO A 63 -0.61 -9.01 -8.22
C PRO A 63 -0.11 -10.36 -8.77
N GLN A 64 1.20 -10.51 -8.95
CA GLN A 64 1.81 -11.76 -9.45
C GLN A 64 1.71 -12.88 -8.41
N LEU A 65 1.95 -12.57 -7.13
CA LEU A 65 1.76 -13.54 -6.03
C LEU A 65 0.32 -14.07 -5.99
N LYS A 66 -0.67 -13.19 -6.24
CA LYS A 66 -2.08 -13.59 -6.34
C LYS A 66 -2.32 -14.53 -7.52
N GLU A 67 -1.72 -14.29 -8.67
CA GLU A 67 -1.79 -15.18 -9.84
C GLU A 67 -1.18 -16.56 -9.57
N LEU A 68 -0.10 -16.60 -8.77
CA LEU A 68 0.53 -17.84 -8.30
C LEU A 68 -0.31 -18.60 -7.25
N GLY A 69 -1.46 -18.06 -6.85
CA GLY A 69 -2.36 -18.70 -5.90
C GLY A 69 -2.02 -18.47 -4.43
N VAL A 70 -1.06 -17.59 -4.13
CA VAL A 70 -0.74 -17.20 -2.74
C VAL A 70 -1.98 -16.61 -2.07
N LYS A 71 -2.32 -17.15 -0.90
CA LYS A 71 -3.47 -16.69 -0.09
C LYS A 71 -3.04 -15.90 1.14
N VAL A 72 -1.84 -16.17 1.64
CA VAL A 72 -1.30 -15.53 2.85
C VAL A 72 0.12 -15.08 2.57
N ILE A 73 0.43 -13.83 2.92
CA ILE A 73 1.80 -13.33 2.96
C ILE A 73 2.23 -13.34 4.42
N TRP A 74 3.19 -14.19 4.76
CA TRP A 74 3.79 -14.24 6.10
C TRP A 74 4.99 -13.29 6.12
N MET A 75 4.89 -12.20 6.88
CA MET A 75 5.99 -11.24 6.95
C MET A 75 6.98 -11.64 8.04
N MET A 76 8.25 -11.73 7.67
CA MET A 76 9.35 -11.76 8.63
C MET A 76 9.36 -10.48 9.49
N PRO A 77 9.94 -10.50 10.71
CA PRO A 77 9.79 -9.42 11.68
C PRO A 77 10.03 -8.03 11.08
N ILE A 78 9.09 -7.11 11.23
CA ILE A 78 9.11 -5.78 10.60
C ILE A 78 9.60 -4.67 11.52
N PHE A 79 9.85 -4.98 12.79
CA PHE A 79 10.36 -4.02 13.78
C PHE A 79 11.80 -3.62 13.46
N PRO A 80 12.27 -2.44 13.91
CA PRO A 80 13.67 -2.06 13.77
C PRO A 80 14.61 -3.13 14.32
N ILE A 81 15.76 -3.30 13.67
CA ILE A 81 16.82 -4.19 14.17
C ILE A 81 17.49 -3.45 15.32
N SER A 82 17.73 -4.15 16.43
CA SER A 82 18.49 -3.55 17.53
C SER A 82 19.87 -3.14 17.04
N GLU A 83 20.28 -1.92 17.39
CA GLU A 83 21.65 -1.47 17.22
C GLU A 83 22.44 -1.79 18.48
N THR A 84 23.77 -1.97 18.33
CA THR A 84 24.71 -2.24 19.44
C THR A 84 25.14 -0.95 20.12
#